data_AF-A0A511MJS7-F1
#
_entry.id   AF-A0A511MJS7-F1
#
_cell.length_a   1.000
_cell.length_b   1.000
_cell.length_c   1.000
_cell.angle_alpha   90.00
_cell.angle_beta   90.00
_cell.angle_gamma   90.00
#
_symmetry.space_group_name_H-M   'P 1'
#
loop_
_entity.id
_entity.type
_entity.pdbx_description
1 polymer ?
#
loop_
_entity_poly.entity_id
_entity_poly.type
_entity_poly.pdbx_seq_one_letter_code
_entity_poly.pdbx_strand_id
1 'polypeptide(L)'
;MTNDPFANATTADAATEAESTTAAKPGPTRRDGKVVVTLKGGRDFDAPWIVHHADSVAEAEQLVRDSRALMKLSQEAAAHFAGLAPGKPAPQGTEPAARSAPAAKPAYQQAPGGEGRHCKHGEMVFKSGVAKNGGKPWSAFMCPAPAGTPDQCEKQWLR
;
A
#
# COMPACT_ATOMS: atom_id res chain seq x y z
N MET A 1 -48.13 48.27 -13.18
CA MET A 1 -48.10 47.08 -14.06
C MET A 1 -47.67 45.91 -13.20
N THR A 2 -48.61 45.06 -12.79
CA THR A 2 -48.35 43.80 -12.10
C THR A 2 -49.05 42.73 -12.93
N ASN A 3 -48.28 42.02 -13.74
CA ASN A 3 -48.71 40.79 -14.41
C ASN A 3 -48.32 39.64 -13.49
N ASP A 4 -49.32 38.93 -12.97
CA ASP A 4 -49.14 37.72 -12.18
C ASP A 4 -48.99 36.53 -13.16
N PRO A 5 -47.83 35.86 -13.20
CA PRO A 5 -47.54 34.85 -14.22
C PRO A 5 -48.16 33.47 -13.94
N PHE A 6 -48.99 33.32 -12.90
CA PHE A 6 -49.57 32.01 -12.52
C PHE A 6 -51.10 31.91 -12.64
N ALA A 7 -51.72 32.78 -13.43
CA ALA A 7 -53.13 32.62 -13.80
C ALA A 7 -53.31 31.47 -14.80
N ASN A 8 -53.91 30.38 -14.31
CA ASN A 8 -54.12 29.07 -14.95
C ASN A 8 -54.69 29.08 -16.38
N ALA A 9 -54.14 28.20 -17.22
CA ALA A 9 -54.86 27.60 -18.35
C ALA A 9 -54.88 26.08 -18.18
N THR A 10 -55.98 25.58 -17.62
CA THR A 10 -56.39 24.18 -17.74
C THR A 10 -56.88 23.95 -19.15
N THR A 11 -56.24 23.03 -19.88
CA THR A 11 -56.87 22.30 -20.97
C THR A 11 -56.57 20.82 -20.78
N ALA A 12 -57.62 20.08 -20.45
CA ALA A 12 -57.67 18.64 -20.54
C ALA A 12 -57.72 18.24 -22.02
N ASP A 13 -56.90 17.28 -22.42
CA ASP A 13 -57.21 16.40 -23.54
C ASP A 13 -56.79 14.97 -23.16
N ALA A 14 -57.56 14.00 -23.62
CA ALA A 14 -57.68 12.67 -23.06
C ALA A 14 -56.97 11.62 -23.94
N ALA A 15 -56.59 10.52 -23.28
CA ALA A 15 -56.31 9.19 -23.80
C ALA A 15 -55.04 9.00 -24.68
N THR A 16 -54.09 8.23 -24.16
CA THR A 16 -53.90 6.82 -24.57
C THR A 16 -52.93 6.14 -23.62
N GLU A 17 -53.42 5.06 -23.02
CA GLU A 17 -52.64 4.07 -22.27
C GLU A 17 -51.66 3.40 -23.23
N ALA A 18 -50.37 3.65 -23.03
CA ALA A 18 -49.30 2.83 -23.55
C ALA A 18 -48.44 2.43 -22.36
N GLU A 19 -48.56 1.16 -21.95
CA GLU A 19 -47.57 0.48 -21.13
C GLU A 19 -46.22 0.57 -21.85
N SER A 20 -45.43 1.58 -21.48
CA SER A 20 -44.02 1.61 -21.77
C SER A 20 -43.32 1.13 -20.51
N THR A 21 -42.89 -0.13 -20.54
CA THR A 21 -41.97 -0.71 -19.57
C THR A 21 -40.69 0.13 -19.60
N THR A 22 -40.69 1.22 -18.85
CA THR A 22 -39.49 1.96 -18.52
C THR A 22 -38.69 1.01 -17.66
N ALA A 23 -37.63 0.43 -18.24
CA ALA A 23 -36.60 -0.25 -17.48
C ALA A 23 -36.26 0.66 -16.30
N ALA A 24 -36.62 0.21 -15.11
CA ALA A 24 -36.33 0.92 -13.89
C ALA A 24 -34.83 1.18 -13.90
N LYS A 25 -34.43 2.46 -14.01
CA LYS A 25 -33.12 2.88 -13.50
C LYS A 25 -33.01 2.18 -12.16
N PRO A 26 -31.97 1.37 -11.89
CA PRO A 26 -31.81 0.80 -10.57
C PRO A 26 -31.90 1.98 -9.60
N GLY A 27 -32.96 1.97 -8.78
CA GLY A 27 -33.13 2.98 -7.76
C GLY A 27 -31.87 2.98 -6.89
N PRO A 28 -31.53 4.09 -6.23
CA PRO A 28 -30.38 4.10 -5.34
C PRO A 28 -30.56 2.96 -4.34
N THR A 29 -29.75 1.91 -4.48
CA THR A 29 -29.69 0.80 -3.54
C THR A 29 -29.11 1.37 -2.27
N ARG A 30 -29.96 1.90 -1.39
CA ARG A 30 -29.53 2.32 -0.07
C ARG A 30 -29.31 1.06 0.75
N ARG A 31 -28.04 0.70 0.99
CA ARG A 31 -27.52 0.14 2.25
C ARG A 31 -26.00 -0.05 2.18
N ASP A 32 -25.31 0.78 2.95
CA ASP A 32 -24.19 0.44 3.83
C ASP A 32 -23.05 -0.40 3.25
N GLY A 33 -22.06 0.30 2.68
CA GLY A 33 -20.73 -0.27 2.53
C GLY A 33 -19.77 0.69 1.86
N LYS A 34 -19.34 1.75 2.55
CA LYS A 34 -18.17 2.53 2.10
C LYS A 34 -17.00 1.55 1.95
N VAL A 35 -16.53 1.35 0.73
CA VAL A 35 -15.35 0.54 0.45
C VAL A 35 -14.16 1.47 0.33
N VAL A 36 -13.17 1.28 1.19
CA VAL A 36 -11.91 2.01 1.10
C VAL A 36 -10.82 1.03 0.67
N VAL A 37 -10.25 1.26 -0.51
CA VAL A 37 -9.13 0.46 -1.02
C VAL A 37 -7.88 1.31 -0.94
N THR A 38 -6.86 0.78 -0.27
CA THR A 38 -5.55 1.41 -0.21
C THR A 38 -4.54 0.58 -0.99
N LEU A 39 -3.87 1.21 -1.95
CA LEU A 39 -2.84 0.61 -2.79
C LEU A 39 -1.48 1.18 -2.38
N LYS A 40 -0.54 0.30 -2.00
CA LYS A 40 0.80 0.69 -1.58
C LYS A 40 1.82 0.27 -2.64
N GLY A 41 2.59 1.23 -3.15
CA GLY A 41 3.55 1.04 -4.24
C GLY A 41 4.87 0.37 -3.86
N GLY A 42 4.97 -0.27 -2.70
CA GLY A 42 6.23 -0.83 -2.21
C GLY A 42 6.12 -1.48 -0.82
N ARG A 43 7.23 -2.08 -0.38
CA ARG A 43 7.30 -2.82 0.90
C ARG A 43 7.59 -1.88 2.08
N ASP A 44 8.35 -0.82 1.82
CA ASP A 44 8.88 0.09 2.83
C ASP A 44 7.88 1.17 3.25
N PHE A 45 8.19 1.89 4.32
CA PHE A 45 7.26 2.88 4.90
C PHE A 45 7.15 4.17 4.08
N ASP A 46 8.15 4.48 3.27
CA ASP A 46 8.26 5.67 2.40
C ASP A 46 7.67 5.46 1.00
N ALA A 47 7.19 4.26 0.67
CA ALA A 47 6.53 3.99 -0.60
C ALA A 47 5.26 4.84 -0.76
N PRO A 48 4.85 5.23 -1.99
CA PRO A 48 3.63 5.99 -2.25
C PRO A 48 2.35 5.18 -1.99
N TRP A 49 1.28 5.88 -1.64
CA TRP A 49 -0.03 5.32 -1.31
C TRP A 49 -1.10 5.99 -2.17
N ILE A 50 -2.04 5.20 -2.66
CA ILE A 50 -3.27 5.68 -3.29
C ILE A 50 -4.44 5.15 -2.46
N VAL A 51 -5.38 6.03 -2.12
CA VAL A 51 -6.59 5.68 -1.37
C VAL A 51 -7.79 5.96 -2.24
N HIS A 52 -8.57 4.92 -2.52
CA HIS A 52 -9.84 5.01 -3.22
C HIS A 52 -10.99 4.89 -2.23
N HIS A 53 -11.94 5.81 -2.31
CA HIS A 53 -13.21 5.75 -1.63
C HIS A 53 -14.27 5.40 -2.67
N ALA A 54 -15.00 4.30 -2.44
CA ALA A 54 -16.05 3.82 -3.32
C ALA A 54 -17.32 3.56 -2.51
N ASP A 55 -18.46 3.73 -3.15
CA ASP A 55 -19.78 3.45 -2.58
C ASP A 55 -20.21 1.99 -2.80
N SER A 56 -19.44 1.23 -3.59
CA SER A 56 -19.67 -0.20 -3.83
C SER A 56 -18.38 -0.96 -4.18
N VAL A 57 -18.44 -2.30 -4.09
CA VAL A 57 -17.33 -3.17 -4.53
C VAL A 57 -17.09 -3.06 -6.04
N ALA A 58 -18.15 -3.01 -6.84
CA ALA A 58 -18.03 -2.89 -8.29
C ALA A 58 -17.31 -1.60 -8.71
N GLU A 59 -17.63 -0.49 -8.05
CA GLU A 59 -16.92 0.78 -8.24
C GLU A 59 -15.47 0.69 -7.76
N ALA A 60 -15.21 0.09 -6.59
CA ALA A 60 -13.86 -0.11 -6.09
C ALA A 60 -12.98 -0.91 -7.07
N GLU A 61 -13.52 -1.97 -7.67
CA GLU A 61 -12.83 -2.74 -8.71
C GLU A 61 -12.49 -1.89 -9.93
N GLN A 62 -13.44 -1.07 -10.39
CA GLN A 62 -13.22 -0.19 -11.54
C GLN A 62 -12.13 0.84 -11.26
N LEU A 63 -12.16 1.50 -10.09
CA LEU A 63 -11.13 2.45 -9.66
C LEU A 63 -9.73 1.80 -9.62
N VAL A 64 -9.62 0.57 -9.13
CA VAL A 64 -8.35 -0.18 -9.11
C VAL A 64 -7.87 -0.58 -10.51
N ARG A 65 -8.78 -0.86 -11.45
CA ARG A 65 -8.43 -1.19 -12.84
C ARG A 65 -7.92 0.05 -13.58
N ASP A 66 -8.59 1.19 -13.42
CA ASP A 66 -8.30 2.43 -14.14
C ASP A 66 -7.12 3.21 -13.57
N SER A 67 -6.71 2.93 -12.32
CA SER A 67 -5.63 3.65 -11.63
C SER A 67 -4.22 3.39 -12.15
N ARG A 68 -4.01 2.66 -13.25
CA ARG A 68 -2.66 2.36 -13.79
C ARG A 68 -1.83 3.61 -14.07
N ALA A 69 -2.42 4.64 -14.68
CA ALA A 69 -1.74 5.90 -14.92
C ALA A 69 -1.45 6.65 -13.60
N LEU A 70 -2.40 6.65 -12.67
CA LEU A 70 -2.24 7.27 -11.35
C LEU A 70 -1.15 6.59 -10.52
N MET A 71 -1.01 5.27 -10.62
CA MET A 71 0.08 4.50 -9.98
C MET A 71 1.45 4.94 -10.50
N LYS A 72 1.59 5.15 -11.81
CA LYS A 72 2.83 5.65 -12.40
C LYS A 72 3.14 7.06 -11.92
N LEU A 73 2.15 7.96 -11.99
CA LEU A 73 2.30 9.35 -11.54
C LEU A 73 2.65 9.43 -10.05
N SER A 74 2.02 8.61 -9.21
CA SER A 74 2.30 8.58 -7.76
C SER A 74 3.73 8.11 -7.45
N GLN A 75 4.29 7.20 -8.25
CA GLN A 75 5.69 6.79 -8.13
C GLN A 75 6.64 7.91 -8.55
N GLU A 76 6.37 8.57 -9.67
CA GLU A 76 7.18 9.70 -10.15
C GLU A 76 7.17 10.86 -9.15
N ALA A 77 6.00 11.20 -8.62
CA ALA A 77 5.86 12.23 -7.59
C ALA A 77 6.62 11.86 -6.31
N ALA A 78 6.51 10.62 -5.84
CA ALA A 78 7.24 10.16 -4.66
C ALA A 78 8.76 10.20 -4.86
N ALA A 79 9.26 9.80 -6.05
CA ALA A 79 10.67 9.91 -6.39
C ALA A 79 11.15 11.37 -6.37
N HIS A 80 10.33 12.28 -6.90
CA HIS A 80 10.62 13.71 -6.85
C HIS A 80 10.67 14.24 -5.41
N PHE A 81 9.67 13.91 -4.58
CA PHE A 81 9.66 14.30 -3.17
C PHE A 81 10.87 13.76 -2.40
N ALA A 82 11.29 12.52 -2.66
CA ALA A 82 12.48 11.95 -2.06
C ALA A 82 13.76 12.72 -2.44
N GLY A 83 13.81 13.27 -3.65
CA GLY A 83 14.91 14.11 -4.14
C GLY A 83 14.93 15.53 -3.55
N LEU A 84 13.81 16.03 -3.02
CA LEU A 84 13.72 17.35 -2.38
C LEU A 84 14.12 17.34 -0.89
N ALA A 85 14.29 16.17 -0.28
CA ALA A 85 14.64 16.06 1.14
C ALA A 85 16.04 16.67 1.40
N PRO A 86 16.17 17.65 2.32
CA PRO A 86 17.47 18.23 2.65
C PRO A 86 18.35 17.17 3.31
N GLY A 87 19.39 16.75 2.59
CA GLY A 87 20.38 15.79 3.08
C GLY A 87 19.92 14.33 3.02
N LYS A 88 19.94 13.73 1.83
CA LYS A 88 20.25 12.30 1.68
C LYS A 88 21.53 12.17 0.85
N PRO A 89 22.45 11.23 1.18
CA PRO A 89 23.52 10.89 0.25
C PRO A 89 22.87 10.43 -1.06
N ALA A 90 23.44 10.90 -2.16
CA ALA A 90 22.92 10.67 -3.51
C ALA A 90 22.55 9.19 -3.72
N PRO A 91 21.36 8.86 -4.26
CA PRO A 91 21.16 7.55 -4.86
C PRO A 91 22.09 7.48 -6.08
N GLN A 92 23.09 6.60 -5.97
CA GLN A 92 23.97 6.26 -7.08
C GLN A 92 23.12 5.78 -8.26
N GLY A 93 23.44 6.32 -9.44
CA GLY A 93 22.58 6.36 -10.60
C GLY A 93 22.05 5.03 -11.12
N THR A 94 20.96 5.16 -11.87
CA THR A 94 20.51 4.16 -12.84
C THR A 94 21.57 3.96 -13.92
N GLU A 95 22.35 2.88 -13.81
CA GLU A 95 22.94 2.20 -14.97
C GLU A 95 22.26 0.83 -15.16
N PRO A 96 22.10 0.36 -16.41
CA PRO A 96 21.47 -0.91 -16.68
C PRO A 96 22.44 -2.08 -16.41
N ALA A 97 21.94 -3.04 -15.62
CA ALA A 97 22.32 -4.44 -15.57
C ALA A 97 23.83 -4.81 -15.63
N ALA A 98 24.44 -5.04 -14.47
CA ALA A 98 25.34 -6.19 -14.28
C ALA A 98 25.64 -6.47 -12.81
N ARG A 99 25.43 -7.73 -12.44
CA ARG A 99 26.00 -8.48 -11.29
C ARG A 99 25.37 -8.19 -9.92
N SER A 100 24.62 -9.19 -9.47
CA SER A 100 24.15 -9.43 -8.11
C SER A 100 25.26 -9.19 -7.07
N ALA A 101 25.27 -8.00 -6.48
CA ALA A 101 25.81 -7.81 -5.15
C ALA A 101 24.67 -8.08 -4.14
N PRO A 102 24.92 -8.79 -3.03
CA PRO A 102 23.89 -9.03 -2.03
C PRO A 102 23.36 -7.69 -1.52
N ALA A 103 22.05 -7.50 -1.62
CA ALA A 103 21.37 -6.31 -1.13
C ALA A 103 21.83 -6.01 0.31
N ALA A 104 22.27 -4.77 0.55
CA ALA A 104 22.64 -4.32 1.87
C ALA A 104 21.47 -4.58 2.83
N LYS A 105 21.74 -5.34 3.90
CA LYS A 105 20.70 -5.76 4.84
C LYS A 105 20.07 -4.51 5.48
N PRO A 106 18.73 -4.45 5.60
CA PRO A 106 18.05 -3.30 6.19
C PRO A 106 18.54 -3.05 7.62
N ALA A 107 18.55 -1.80 8.08
CA ALA A 107 19.23 -1.36 9.31
C ALA A 107 18.87 -2.15 10.59
N TYR A 108 17.68 -2.76 10.66
CA TYR A 108 17.27 -3.62 11.79
C TYR A 108 17.98 -5.00 11.82
N GLN A 109 18.69 -5.35 10.75
CA GLN A 109 19.53 -6.54 10.59
C GLN A 109 21.04 -6.23 10.74
N GLN A 110 21.40 -4.99 11.10
CA GLN A 110 22.77 -4.60 11.42
C GLN A 110 22.94 -4.63 12.95
N ALA A 111 24.02 -5.24 13.42
CA ALA A 111 24.34 -5.22 14.85
C ALA A 111 24.72 -3.80 15.30
N PRO A 112 24.36 -3.39 16.53
CA PRO A 112 24.85 -2.14 17.10
C PRO A 112 26.39 -2.11 17.05
N GLY A 113 26.97 -1.08 16.41
CA GLY A 113 28.43 -0.95 16.29
C GLY A 113 29.09 -1.75 15.16
N GLY A 114 28.32 -2.40 14.28
CA GLY A 114 28.88 -3.12 13.12
C GLY A 114 29.58 -4.44 13.48
N GLU A 115 29.27 -5.03 14.64
CA GLU A 115 29.84 -6.30 15.07
C GLU A 115 29.38 -7.45 14.17
N GLY A 116 30.32 -8.12 13.50
CA GLY A 116 30.09 -9.34 12.73
C GLY A 116 30.58 -10.56 13.50
N ARG A 117 29.72 -11.57 13.70
CA ARG A 117 30.10 -12.83 14.34
C ARG A 117 30.14 -13.96 13.33
N HIS A 118 31.05 -14.89 13.50
CA HIS A 118 31.22 -16.04 12.63
C HIS A 118 31.04 -17.34 13.43
N CYS A 119 30.38 -18.32 12.83
CA CYS A 119 30.30 -19.68 13.36
C CYS A 119 30.83 -20.69 12.33
N LYS A 120 30.84 -21.98 12.68
CA LYS A 120 31.28 -23.06 11.77
C LYS A 120 30.49 -23.15 10.45
N HIS A 121 29.34 -22.46 10.35
CA HIS A 121 28.48 -22.42 9.17
C HIS A 121 28.56 -21.10 8.39
N GLY A 122 29.46 -20.19 8.78
CA GLY A 122 29.65 -18.89 8.11
C GLY A 122 29.29 -17.69 8.99
N GLU A 123 29.11 -16.54 8.35
CA GLU A 123 28.72 -15.28 8.99
C GLU A 123 27.33 -15.41 9.64
N MET A 124 27.24 -15.08 10.92
CA MET A 124 25.99 -15.15 11.67
C MET A 124 25.05 -14.01 11.25
N VAL A 125 23.76 -14.31 11.22
CA VAL A 125 22.72 -13.35 10.85
C VAL A 125 22.22 -12.65 12.09
N PHE A 126 22.42 -11.34 12.18
CA PHE A 126 21.83 -10.53 13.22
C PHE A 126 20.31 -10.37 13.01
N LYS A 127 19.54 -10.57 14.08
CA LYS A 127 18.11 -10.30 14.13
C LYS A 127 17.78 -9.52 15.39
N SER A 128 16.93 -8.52 15.26
CA SER A 128 16.34 -7.78 16.37
C SER A 128 14.81 -7.77 16.27
N GLY A 129 14.14 -7.54 17.39
CA GLY A 129 12.69 -7.45 17.44
C GLY A 129 12.15 -7.22 18.84
N VAL A 130 10.83 -7.35 19.00
CA VAL A 130 10.13 -7.24 20.29
C VAL A 130 9.55 -8.61 20.64
N ALA A 131 9.75 -9.07 21.87
CA ALA A 131 9.24 -10.35 22.33
C ALA A 131 7.71 -10.34 22.41
N LYS A 132 7.06 -11.36 21.84
CA LYS A 132 5.60 -11.51 21.85
C LYS A 132 5.04 -11.58 23.28
N ASN A 133 5.78 -12.20 24.18
CA ASN A 133 5.43 -12.33 25.59
C ASN A 133 6.25 -11.29 26.37
N GLY A 134 5.63 -10.16 26.73
CA GLY A 134 6.22 -9.17 27.62
C GLY A 134 6.85 -7.94 26.93
N GLY A 135 6.79 -7.83 25.61
CA GLY A 135 7.08 -6.57 24.90
C GLY A 135 8.52 -6.07 25.02
N LYS A 136 9.44 -6.89 25.51
CA LYS A 136 10.85 -6.51 25.69
C LYS A 136 11.57 -6.55 24.35
N PRO A 137 12.37 -5.53 24.00
CA PRO A 137 13.23 -5.60 22.83
C PRO A 137 14.27 -6.72 23.02
N TRP A 138 14.59 -7.42 21.94
CA TRP A 138 15.63 -8.44 21.91
C TRP A 138 16.48 -8.28 20.66
N SER A 139 17.73 -8.69 20.76
CA SER A 139 18.62 -8.83 19.62
C SER A 139 19.52 -10.05 19.78
N ALA A 140 19.83 -10.72 18.68
CA ALA A 140 20.66 -11.92 18.69
C ALA A 140 21.35 -12.17 17.35
N PHE A 141 22.52 -12.79 17.41
CA PHE A 141 23.13 -13.44 16.25
C PHE A 141 22.63 -14.88 16.13
N MET A 142 22.12 -15.22 14.95
CA MET A 142 21.62 -16.54 14.62
C MET A 142 22.53 -17.23 13.60
N CYS A 143 22.72 -18.54 13.78
CA CYS A 143 23.40 -19.37 12.80
C CYS A 143 22.72 -19.27 11.42
N PRO A 144 23.45 -19.17 10.30
CA PRO A 144 22.87 -19.16 8.95
C PRO A 144 22.36 -20.54 8.51
N ALA A 145 22.70 -21.62 9.22
CA ALA A 145 22.24 -22.97 8.90
C ALA A 145 20.69 -23.07 8.96
N PRO A 146 20.07 -23.88 8.08
CA PRO A 146 18.63 -24.13 8.12
C PRO A 146 18.14 -24.57 9.50
N ALA A 147 16.89 -24.24 9.83
CA ALA A 147 16.28 -24.69 11.08
C ALA A 147 16.15 -26.22 11.08
N GLY A 148 16.60 -26.88 12.15
CA GLY A 148 16.52 -28.33 12.31
C GLY A 148 17.77 -29.11 11.87
N THR A 149 18.83 -28.45 11.41
CA THR A 149 20.13 -29.11 11.22
C THR A 149 20.71 -29.50 12.59
N PRO A 150 21.14 -30.77 12.78
CA PRO A 150 21.67 -31.25 14.07
C PRO A 150 22.89 -30.47 14.55
N ASP A 151 23.62 -29.85 13.63
CA ASP A 151 24.82 -29.06 13.91
C ASP A 151 24.58 -27.57 14.21
N GLN A 152 23.33 -27.09 14.22
CA GLN A 152 23.03 -25.66 14.37
C GLN A 152 23.65 -25.07 15.66
N CYS A 153 24.41 -23.97 15.51
CA CYS A 153 24.95 -23.24 16.66
C CYS A 153 23.85 -22.57 17.49
N GLU A 154 24.07 -22.48 18.80
CA GLU A 154 23.20 -21.75 19.71
C GLU A 154 23.10 -20.25 19.35
N LYS A 155 21.97 -19.64 19.71
CA LYS A 155 21.69 -18.22 19.47
C LYS A 155 22.49 -17.39 20.45
N GLN A 156 23.23 -16.40 19.95
CA GLN A 156 23.98 -15.49 20.82
C GLN A 156 23.17 -14.23 21.04
N TRP A 157 22.56 -14.10 22.21
CA TRP A 157 21.75 -12.94 22.58
C TRP A 157 22.64 -11.74 22.93
N LEU A 158 22.32 -10.57 22.38
CA LEU A 158 22.84 -9.29 22.87
C LEU A 158 21.80 -8.72 23.85
N ARG A 159 22.27 -8.33 25.03
CA ARG A 159 21.46 -7.69 26.08
C ARG A 159 21.68 -6.19 26.06
#